data_AF-A0A485D999-F1
#
_entry.id   AF-A0A485D999-F1
#
_cell.length_a   1.000
_cell.length_b   1.000
_cell.length_c   1.000
_cell.angle_alpha   90.00
_cell.angle_beta   90.00
_cell.angle_gamma   90.00
#
_symmetry.space_group_name_H-M   'P 1'
#
loop_
_entity.id
_entity.type
_entity.pdbx_description
1 polymer ?
#
loop_
_entity_poly.entity_id
_entity_poly.type
_entity_poly.pdbx_seq_one_letter_code
_entity_poly.pdbx_strand_id
1 'polypeptide(L)' 'MPNAVYIGLKDDTNARHFAGLNFTEKKLQEAVSFVRQHRRKLHIAINTFAHPDGYARWQRAVDMAAQLARMP' A
#
# COMPACT_ATOMS: atom_id res chain seq x y z
N MET A 1 17.87 -11.54 -5.14
CA MET A 1 16.39 -11.37 -5.08
C MET A 1 16.10 -10.26 -4.08
N PRO A 2 15.24 -9.28 -4.38
CA PRO A 2 15.02 -8.15 -3.47
C PRO A 2 14.51 -8.65 -2.11
N ASN A 3 15.03 -8.06 -1.02
CA ASN A 3 14.64 -8.41 0.35
C ASN A 3 13.30 -7.79 0.78
N ALA A 4 12.63 -7.08 -0.14
CA ALA A 4 11.37 -6.43 0.11
C ALA A 4 10.50 -6.33 -1.17
N VAL A 5 9.19 -6.25 -0.96
CA VAL A 5 8.19 -5.98 -1.99
C VAL A 5 7.69 -4.54 -1.81
N TYR A 6 7.52 -3.81 -2.91
CA TYR A 6 6.98 -2.45 -2.93
C TYR A 6 5.62 -2.46 -3.62
N ILE A 7 4.64 -1.76 -3.05
CA ILE A 7 3.29 -1.62 -3.62
C ILE A 7 2.74 -0.19 -3.40
N GLY A 8 1.71 0.17 -4.15
CA GLY A 8 0.91 1.38 -3.96
C GLY A 8 -0.59 1.06 -3.97
N LEU A 9 -1.41 2.03 -3.56
CA LEU A 9 -2.86 1.85 -3.56
C LEU A 9 -3.43 2.08 -4.96
N LYS A 10 -4.51 1.38 -5.31
CA LYS A 10 -5.26 1.64 -6.55
C LYS A 10 -6.16 2.87 -6.38
N ASP A 11 -5.58 4.02 -6.10
CA ASP A 11 -6.23 5.32 -6.08
C ASP A 11 -5.25 6.43 -6.48
N ASP A 12 -5.67 7.68 -6.38
CA ASP A 12 -4.85 8.84 -6.75
C ASP A 12 -3.66 9.07 -5.80
N THR A 13 -3.50 8.23 -4.76
CA THR A 13 -2.33 8.28 -3.85
C THR A 13 -1.14 7.45 -4.37
N ASN A 14 -1.29 6.77 -5.51
CA ASN A 14 -0.17 6.12 -6.18
C ASN A 14 0.29 6.95 -7.37
N ALA A 15 1.62 7.13 -7.48
CA ALA A 15 2.21 7.80 -8.62
C ALA A 15 1.95 6.93 -9.86
N ARG A 16 1.08 7.41 -10.74
CA ARG A 16 0.43 6.72 -11.87
C ARG A 16 1.34 6.12 -12.97
N HIS A 17 2.59 5.77 -12.71
CA HIS A 17 3.50 5.25 -13.75
C HIS A 17 3.76 3.73 -13.70
N PHE A 18 3.33 3.00 -12.68
CA PHE A 18 3.54 1.55 -12.60
C PHE A 18 2.23 0.80 -12.31
N ALA A 19 1.50 0.43 -13.37
CA ALA A 19 0.21 -0.25 -13.27
C ALA A 19 0.25 -1.54 -12.42
N GLY A 20 1.39 -2.25 -12.42
CA GLY A 20 1.61 -3.47 -11.62
C GLY A 20 1.64 -3.24 -10.10
N LEU A 21 1.71 -1.99 -9.64
CA LEU A 21 1.77 -1.64 -8.22
C LEU A 21 0.43 -1.14 -7.66
N ASN A 22 -0.66 -1.16 -8.44
CA ASN A 22 -1.98 -0.66 -8.02
C ASN A 22 -2.81 -1.72 -7.28
N PHE A 23 -2.63 -1.82 -5.97
CA PHE A 23 -3.29 -2.85 -5.17
C PHE A 23 -4.64 -2.36 -4.65
N THR A 24 -5.65 -3.22 -4.78
CA THR A 24 -6.89 -3.09 -4.01
C THR A 24 -6.66 -3.63 -2.60
N GLU A 25 -7.54 -3.30 -1.65
CA GLU A 25 -7.46 -3.81 -0.28
C GLU A 25 -7.33 -5.35 -0.22
N LYS A 26 -8.12 -6.07 -1.02
CA LYS A 26 -8.00 -7.54 -1.15
C LYS A 26 -6.60 -7.98 -1.59
N LYS A 27 -6.04 -7.35 -2.64
CA LYS A 27 -4.69 -7.68 -3.12
C LYS A 27 -3.61 -7.32 -2.10
N LEU A 28 -3.82 -6.27 -1.29
CA LEU A 28 -2.93 -5.90 -0.21
C LEU A 28 -2.87 -6.99 0.87
N GLN A 29 -4.02 -7.54 1.27
CA GLN A 29 -4.08 -8.64 2.24
C GLN A 29 -3.37 -9.91 1.70
N GLU A 30 -3.56 -10.22 0.42
CA GLU A 30 -2.86 -11.33 -0.26
C GLU A 30 -1.34 -11.09 -0.29
N ALA A 31 -0.89 -9.88 -0.61
CA ALA A 31 0.53 -9.53 -0.58
C ALA A 31 1.15 -9.62 0.82
N VAL A 32 0.44 -9.17 1.86
CA VAL A 32 0.91 -9.28 3.25
C VAL A 32 1.11 -10.76 3.61
N SER A 33 0.13 -11.60 3.31
CA SER A 33 0.20 -13.05 3.55
C SER A 33 1.38 -13.68 2.82
N PHE A 34 1.54 -13.37 1.54
CA PHE A 34 2.63 -13.86 0.71
C PHE A 34 4.01 -13.44 1.25
N VAL A 35 4.20 -12.15 1.52
CA VAL A 35 5.49 -11.61 1.99
C VAL A 35 5.89 -12.21 3.34
N ARG A 36 4.92 -12.41 4.25
CA ARG A 36 5.16 -13.03 5.56
C ARG A 36 5.54 -14.49 5.47
N GLN A 37 4.85 -15.28 4.65
CA GLN A 37 5.20 -16.68 4.39
C GLN A 37 6.65 -16.82 3.91
N HIS A 38 7.14 -15.83 3.18
CA HIS A 38 8.51 -15.81 2.65
C HIS A 38 9.51 -15.05 3.55
N ARG A 39 9.10 -14.62 4.75
CA ARG A 39 9.91 -13.86 5.73
C ARG A 39 10.58 -12.62 5.11
N ARG A 40 9.85 -11.89 4.25
CA ARG A 40 10.31 -10.65 3.61
C ARG A 40 9.60 -9.42 4.20
N LYS A 41 10.04 -8.23 3.80
CA LYS A 41 9.40 -6.96 4.19
C LYS A 41 8.47 -6.46 3.07
N LEU A 42 7.36 -5.84 3.45
CA LEU A 42 6.46 -5.14 2.53
C LEU A 42 6.57 -3.64 2.81
N HIS A 43 6.84 -2.84 1.76
CA HIS A 43 6.83 -1.39 1.81
C HIS A 43 5.67 -0.86 0.96
N ILE A 44 4.88 0.04 1.54
CA ILE A 44 3.77 0.70 0.86
C ILE A 44 4.17 2.15 0.61
N ALA A 45 4.15 2.55 -0.66
CA ALA A 45 4.34 3.95 -1.04
C ALA A 45 2.98 4.64 -1.09
N ILE A 46 2.87 5.78 -0.41
CA ILE A 46 1.70 6.66 -0.43
C ILE A 46 2.21 8.05 -0.84
N ASN A 47 1.79 8.53 -2.00
CA ASN A 47 2.23 9.80 -2.62
C ASN A 47 1.02 10.72 -2.80
N THR A 48 1.15 12.02 -2.55
CA THR A 48 0.02 12.94 -2.68
C THR A 48 0.33 14.22 -3.36
N PHE A 49 -0.74 14.70 -3.97
CA PHE A 49 -0.90 16.08 -4.32
C PHE A 49 -1.94 16.69 -3.38
N ALA A 50 -1.49 17.54 -2.45
CA ALA A 50 -2.34 18.10 -1.42
C ALA A 50 -3.40 19.02 -2.03
N HIS A 51 -4.66 18.59 -1.99
CA HIS A 51 -5.84 19.43 -2.21
C HIS A 51 -6.65 19.53 -0.92
N PRO A 52 -7.32 20.66 -0.65
CA PRO A 52 -8.14 20.84 0.56
C PRO A 52 -9.16 19.71 0.78
N ASP A 53 -9.76 19.21 -0.30
CA ASP A 53 -10.80 18.18 -0.25
C ASP A 53 -10.24 16.74 -0.16
N GLY A 54 -8.92 16.57 -0.20
CA GLY A 54 -8.25 15.27 -0.30
C GLY A 54 -7.79 14.65 1.03
N TYR A 55 -7.86 15.39 2.14
CA TYR A 55 -7.23 15.00 3.41
C TYR A 55 -7.77 13.68 3.98
N ALA A 56 -9.10 13.49 3.99
CA ALA A 56 -9.72 12.27 4.51
C ALA A 56 -9.35 11.00 3.70
N ARG A 57 -8.99 11.14 2.42
CA ARG A 57 -8.49 10.03 1.61
C ARG A 57 -7.09 9.62 2.06
N TRP A 58 -6.26 10.62 2.36
CA TRP A 58 -4.91 10.42 2.86
C TRP A 58 -4.86 9.70 4.18
N GLN A 59 -5.68 10.14 5.12
CA GLN A 59 -5.78 9.49 6.42
C GLN A 59 -6.18 8.02 6.27
N ARG A 60 -7.18 7.72 5.44
CA ARG A 60 -7.61 6.33 5.16
C ARG A 60 -6.50 5.47 4.55
N ALA A 61 -5.69 6.02 3.65
CA ALA A 61 -4.57 5.28 3.06
C ALA A 61 -3.52 4.88 4.11
N VAL A 62 -3.20 5.80 5.03
CA VAL A 62 -2.28 5.56 6.16
C VAL A 62 -2.88 4.57 7.16
N ASP A 63 -4.15 4.76 7.52
CA ASP A 63 -4.88 3.89 8.46
C ASP A 63 -4.91 2.44 7.95
N MET A 64 -5.20 2.24 6.66
CA MET A 64 -5.20 0.92 6.04
C MET A 64 -3.81 0.27 6.07
N ALA A 65 -2.76 1.02 5.71
CA ALA A 65 -1.38 0.51 5.80
C ALA A 65 -1.00 0.11 7.23
N ALA A 66 -1.39 0.92 8.22
CA ALA A 66 -1.14 0.66 9.64
C ALA A 66 -1.94 -0.54 10.17
N GLN A 67 -3.17 -0.75 9.69
CA GLN A 67 -3.99 -1.91 10.06
C GLN A 67 -3.37 -3.21 9.55
N LEU A 68 -2.92 -3.23 8.29
CA LEU A 68 -2.24 -4.39 7.69
C LEU A 68 -0.96 -4.75 8.43
N ALA A 69 -0.20 -3.76 8.90
CA ALA A 69 1.01 -4.00 9.70
C ALA A 69 0.72 -4.70 11.03
N ARG A 70 -0.49 -4.51 11.59
CA ARG A 70 -0.93 -5.07 12.89
C ARG A 70 -1.69 -6.39 12.77
N MET A 71 -2.03 -6.85 11.56
CA MET A 71 -2.68 -8.15 11.40
C MET A 71 -1.75 -9.26 11.93
N PRO A 72 -2.28 -10.30 12.61
CA PRO A 72 -1.48 -11.42 13.11
C PRO A 72 -0.83 -12.22 11.98
#